data_AF-A0A3P7K2U0-F1
#
_entry.id   AF-A0A3P7K2U0-F1
#
_cell.length_a   1.000
_cell.length_b   1.000
_cell.length_c   1.000
_cell.angle_alpha   90.00
_cell.angle_beta   90.00
_cell.angle_gamma   90.00
#
_symmetry.space_group_name_H-M   'P 1'
#
loop_
_entity.id
_entity.type
_entity.pdbx_description
1 polymer ?
#
loop_
_entity_poly.entity_id
_entity_poly.type
_entity_poly.pdbx_seq_one_letter_code
_entity_poly.pdbx_strand_id
1 'polypeptide(L)'
;MGNLDDAFKYFQIVVNRLVTLHGKRDSDPEFIGVSLKLADIFAQKGQLDDAEVGFSHCVRKQMMVVDEHMKKYSVAQGALVEDRHVADTQGPIYTDPIALFGMALERYAHFLVTYRDEKRMREAEEYMDEVMKVIST
;
A
#
# COMPACT_ATOMS: atom_id res chain seq x y z
N MET A 1 -9.34 -18.43 17.40
CA MET A 1 -9.73 -17.34 16.47
C MET A 1 -9.78 -16.06 17.27
N GLY A 2 -9.04 -15.02 16.86
CA GLY A 2 -9.05 -13.73 17.55
C GLY A 2 -10.39 -13.00 17.37
N ASN A 3 -10.74 -12.12 18.31
CA ASN A 3 -11.99 -11.37 18.26
C ASN A 3 -11.93 -10.30 17.16
N LEU A 4 -12.47 -10.60 15.97
CA LEU A 4 -12.48 -9.71 14.80
C LEU A 4 -13.27 -8.41 15.05
N ASP A 5 -14.30 -8.45 15.91
CA ASP A 5 -15.09 -7.27 16.25
C ASP A 5 -14.29 -6.27 17.10
N ASP A 6 -13.53 -6.79 18.06
CA ASP A 6 -12.61 -5.96 18.85
C ASP A 6 -11.51 -5.39 17.97
N ALA A 7 -10.90 -6.22 17.10
CA ALA A 7 -9.88 -5.77 16.17
C ALA A 7 -10.41 -4.63 15.28
N PHE A 8 -11.59 -4.82 14.67
CA PHE A 8 -12.25 -3.82 13.86
C PHE A 8 -12.43 -2.50 14.61
N LYS A 9 -13.01 -2.57 15.83
CA LYS A 9 -13.22 -1.41 16.69
C LYS A 9 -11.92 -0.68 17.00
N TYR A 10 -10.86 -1.40 17.37
CA TYR A 10 -9.58 -0.79 17.70
C TYR A 10 -8.92 -0.14 16.48
N PHE A 11 -8.95 -0.78 15.31
CA PHE A 11 -8.40 -0.18 14.09
C PHE A 11 -9.17 1.06 13.65
N GLN A 12 -10.50 1.09 13.77
CA GLN A 12 -11.28 2.32 13.53
C GLN A 12 -10.90 3.46 14.48
N ILE A 13 -10.69 3.16 15.76
CA ILE A 13 -10.22 4.15 16.75
C ILE A 13 -8.84 4.68 16.35
N VAL A 14 -7.94 3.80 15.91
CA VAL A 14 -6.59 4.20 15.45
C VAL A 14 -6.68 5.13 14.24
N VAL A 15 -7.45 4.77 13.20
CA VAL A 15 -7.66 5.64 12.02
C VAL A 15 -8.20 7.00 12.44
N ASN A 16 -9.22 7.03 13.30
CA ASN A 16 -9.81 8.28 13.75
C ASN A 16 -8.80 9.15 14.51
N ARG A 17 -7.96 8.55 15.36
CA ARG A 17 -6.94 9.29 16.13
C ARG A 17 -5.78 9.77 15.25
N LEU A 18 -5.38 9.00 14.24
CA LEU A 18 -4.38 9.44 13.27
C LEU A 18 -4.83 10.73 12.59
N VAL A 19 -6.10 10.82 12.18
CA VAL A 19 -6.65 12.03 11.55
C VAL A 19 -6.85 13.15 12.57
N THR A 20 -7.55 12.89 13.67
CA THR A 20 -8.02 13.95 14.58
C THR A 20 -6.96 14.49 15.52
N LEU A 21 -6.04 13.65 16.00
CA LEU A 21 -5.01 14.04 16.96
C LEU A 21 -3.66 14.31 16.29
N HIS A 22 -3.33 13.53 15.27
CA HIS A 22 -2.02 13.59 14.61
C HIS A 22 -2.05 14.31 13.26
N GLY A 23 -3.23 14.72 12.77
CA GLY A 23 -3.38 15.43 11.51
C GLY A 23 -2.93 14.62 10.28
N LYS A 24 -2.89 13.29 10.41
CA LYS A 24 -2.43 12.41 9.34
C LYS A 24 -3.43 12.37 8.20
N ARG A 25 -2.89 12.37 6.98
CA ARG A 25 -3.65 12.32 5.73
C ARG A 25 -3.76 10.87 5.24
N ASP A 26 -4.68 10.66 4.30
CA ASP A 26 -4.91 9.36 3.69
C ASP A 26 -3.76 8.84 2.82
N SER A 27 -2.77 9.68 2.54
CA SER A 27 -1.52 9.33 1.85
C SER A 27 -0.37 8.98 2.79
N ASP A 28 -0.50 9.28 4.09
CA ASP A 28 0.62 9.10 5.03
C ASP A 28 0.82 7.60 5.35
N PRO A 29 2.09 7.13 5.49
CA PRO A 29 2.39 5.71 5.64
C PRO A 29 1.64 5.01 6.77
N GLU A 30 1.49 5.67 7.93
CA GLU A 30 0.80 5.09 9.08
C GLU A 30 -0.71 4.93 8.83
N PHE A 31 -1.31 5.84 8.06
CA PHE A 31 -2.72 5.74 7.69
C PHE A 31 -2.95 4.57 6.74
N ILE A 32 -2.09 4.42 5.73
CA ILE A 32 -2.16 3.35 4.74
C ILE A 32 -1.96 1.98 5.40
N GLY A 33 -0.93 1.83 6.25
CA GLY A 33 -0.67 0.58 6.95
C GLY A 33 -1.84 0.12 7.84
N VAL A 34 -2.49 1.05 8.52
CA VAL A 34 -3.69 0.78 9.33
C VAL A 34 -4.89 0.46 8.44
N SER A 35 -5.05 1.14 7.31
CA SER A 35 -6.15 0.93 6.35
C SER A 35 -6.07 -0.42 5.65
N LEU A 36 -4.86 -0.89 5.29
CA LEU A 36 -4.64 -2.24 4.76
C LEU A 36 -5.12 -3.31 5.76
N LYS A 37 -4.77 -3.16 7.04
CA LYS A 37 -5.23 -4.08 8.09
C LYS A 37 -6.75 -4.04 8.28
N LEU A 38 -7.36 -2.87 8.14
CA LEU A 38 -8.81 -2.74 8.23
C LEU A 38 -9.51 -3.43 7.04
N ALA A 39 -8.96 -3.30 5.83
CA ALA A 39 -9.44 -4.00 4.63
C ALA A 39 -9.36 -5.52 4.79
N ASP A 40 -8.27 -6.05 5.35
CA ASP A 40 -8.15 -7.47 5.68
C ASP A 40 -9.21 -7.95 6.69
N ILE A 41 -9.51 -7.13 7.71
CA ILE A 41 -10.56 -7.46 8.68
C ILE A 41 -11.93 -7.49 8.01
N PHE A 42 -12.22 -6.54 7.11
CA PHE A 42 -13.45 -6.57 6.31
C PHE A 42 -13.55 -7.87 5.50
N ALA A 43 -12.46 -8.29 4.84
CA ALA A 43 -12.43 -9.54 4.08
C ALA A 43 -12.68 -10.78 4.97
N GLN A 44 -12.02 -10.85 6.14
CA GLN A 44 -12.21 -11.94 7.10
C GLN A 44 -13.63 -11.99 7.69
N LYS A 45 -14.33 -10.85 7.72
CA LYS A 45 -15.73 -10.74 8.13
C LYS A 45 -16.72 -11.00 7.00
N GLY A 46 -16.25 -11.30 5.79
CA GLY A 46 -17.08 -11.51 4.59
C GLY A 46 -17.62 -10.22 3.96
N GLN A 47 -17.16 -9.05 4.41
CA GLN A 47 -17.50 -7.74 3.84
C GLN A 47 -16.59 -7.43 2.65
N LEU A 48 -16.74 -8.20 1.57
CA LEU A 48 -15.78 -8.20 0.47
C LEU A 48 -15.74 -6.89 -0.31
N ASP A 49 -16.89 -6.22 -0.48
CA ASP A 49 -16.95 -4.95 -1.21
C ASP A 49 -16.27 -3.81 -0.43
N ASP A 50 -16.46 -3.78 0.90
CA ASP A 50 -15.78 -2.83 1.78
C ASP A 50 -14.26 -3.08 1.80
N ALA A 51 -13.85 -4.35 1.81
CA ALA A 51 -12.44 -4.74 1.72
C ALA A 51 -11.80 -4.27 0.40
N GLU A 52 -12.47 -4.51 -0.73
CA GLU A 52 -11.97 -4.11 -2.05
C GLU A 52 -11.85 -2.60 -2.18
N VAL A 53 -12.82 -1.83 -1.68
CA VAL A 53 -12.72 -0.37 -1.61
C VAL A 53 -11.49 0.05 -0.79
N GLY A 54 -11.25 -0.60 0.35
CA GLY A 54 -10.09 -0.33 1.20
C GLY A 54 -8.75 -0.60 0.52
N PHE A 55 -8.59 -1.78 -0.08
CA PHE A 55 -7.36 -2.14 -0.81
C PHE A 55 -7.14 -1.23 -2.02
N SER A 56 -8.16 -1.03 -2.84
CA SER A 56 -8.10 -0.15 -4.02
C SER A 56 -7.75 1.29 -3.65
N HIS A 57 -8.25 1.80 -2.51
CA HIS A 57 -7.89 3.12 -2.02
C HIS A 57 -6.39 3.19 -1.66
N CYS A 58 -5.89 2.21 -0.92
CA CYS A 58 -4.48 2.17 -0.51
C CYS A 58 -3.53 2.13 -1.71
N VAL A 59 -3.80 1.25 -2.68
CA VAL A 59 -3.00 1.13 -3.91
C VAL A 59 -3.00 2.44 -4.70
N ARG A 60 -4.18 3.05 -4.91
CA ARG A 60 -4.28 4.33 -5.65
C ARG A 60 -3.50 5.46 -4.97
N LYS A 61 -3.57 5.56 -3.65
CA LYS A 61 -2.85 6.59 -2.89
C LYS A 61 -1.34 6.37 -2.93
N GLN A 62 -0.90 5.13 -2.74
CA GLN A 62 0.53 4.83 -2.78
C GLN A 62 1.13 4.97 -4.18
N MET A 63 0.37 4.68 -5.24
CA MET A 63 0.79 4.98 -6.62
C MET A 63 1.09 6.48 -6.79
N MET A 64 0.23 7.36 -6.29
CA MET A 64 0.47 8.82 -6.34
C MET A 64 1.74 9.22 -5.56
N VAL A 65 1.95 8.63 -4.38
CA VAL A 65 3.14 8.91 -3.55
C VAL A 65 4.41 8.46 -4.26
N VAL A 66 4.42 7.26 -4.85
CA VAL A 66 5.56 6.75 -5.64
C VAL A 66 5.80 7.61 -6.87
N ASP A 67 4.75 8.01 -7.61
CA ASP A 67 4.89 8.91 -8.76
C ASP A 67 5.53 10.25 -8.38
N GLU A 68 5.09 10.87 -7.27
CA GLU A 68 5.68 12.10 -6.76
C GLU A 68 7.12 11.91 -6.28
N HIS A 69 7.39 10.79 -5.61
CA HIS A 69 8.72 10.39 -5.18
C HIS A 69 9.65 10.28 -6.40
N MET A 70 9.29 9.47 -7.39
CA MET A 70 10.07 9.28 -8.61
C MET A 70 10.27 10.59 -9.36
N LYS A 71 9.25 11.45 -9.48
CA LYS A 71 9.44 12.79 -10.09
C LYS A 71 10.48 13.63 -9.35
N LYS A 72 10.42 13.67 -8.02
CA LYS A 72 11.33 14.48 -7.20
C LYS A 72 12.79 14.01 -7.34
N TYR A 73 13.01 12.71 -7.37
CA TYR A 73 14.37 12.15 -7.40
C TYR A 73 14.90 11.96 -8.83
N SER A 74 14.05 11.72 -9.84
CA SER A 74 14.45 11.72 -11.25
C SER A 74 14.76 13.12 -11.79
N VAL A 75 14.07 14.17 -11.32
CA VAL A 75 14.35 15.57 -11.73
C VAL A 75 15.59 16.14 -11.02
N ALA A 76 15.95 15.62 -9.84
CA ALA A 76 17.17 16.02 -9.13
C ALA A 76 18.47 15.52 -9.81
N GLN A 77 18.39 14.51 -10.70
CA GLN A 77 19.51 13.95 -11.47
C GLN A 77 19.63 14.54 -12.89
N GLY A 78 19.20 15.79 -13.08
CA GLY A 78 19.53 16.56 -14.27
C GLY A 78 21.04 16.86 -14.32
N ALA A 79 21.77 16.05 -15.07
CA ALA A 79 23.21 16.12 -15.38
C ALA A 79 24.17 15.54 -14.33
N LEU A 80 24.90 14.51 -14.79
CA LEU A 80 26.04 13.81 -14.17
C LEU A 80 25.68 12.56 -13.34
N VAL A 81 25.95 11.42 -13.99
CA VAL A 81 26.05 10.05 -13.47
C VAL A 81 24.71 9.39 -13.13
N GLU A 82 24.32 8.43 -13.98
CA GLU A 82 23.40 7.35 -13.61
C GLU A 82 24.01 6.60 -12.42
N ASP A 83 23.76 7.06 -11.20
CA ASP A 83 24.09 6.27 -10.04
C ASP A 83 23.05 5.14 -9.94
N ARG A 84 23.44 3.93 -10.38
CA ARG A 84 22.61 2.72 -10.40
C ARG A 84 22.18 2.24 -9.01
N HIS A 85 22.51 3.00 -7.95
CA HIS A 85 22.37 2.63 -6.55
C HIS A 85 21.80 3.78 -5.69
N VAL A 86 20.70 4.41 -6.12
CA VAL A 86 20.04 5.51 -5.37
C VAL A 86 19.57 5.04 -3.97
N ALA A 87 19.21 3.75 -3.85
CA ALA A 87 18.90 3.12 -2.58
C ALA A 87 20.11 3.10 -1.60
N ASP A 88 21.35 3.02 -2.10
CA ASP A 88 22.56 2.96 -1.27
C ASP A 88 22.96 4.35 -0.74
N THR A 89 22.54 5.43 -1.39
CA THR A 89 22.88 6.81 -1.02
C THR A 89 21.79 7.53 -0.21
N GLN A 90 20.51 7.19 -0.40
CA GLN A 90 19.37 7.82 0.31
C GLN A 90 18.59 6.83 1.18
N GLY A 91 18.95 5.54 1.16
CA GLY A 91 18.54 4.53 2.13
C GLY A 91 17.03 4.52 2.43
N PRO A 92 16.63 4.56 3.72
CA PRO A 92 15.24 4.44 4.17
C PRO A 92 14.25 5.42 3.52
N ILE A 93 14.72 6.59 3.10
CA ILE A 93 13.84 7.63 2.54
C ILE A 93 13.40 7.27 1.11
N TYR A 94 14.25 6.55 0.37
CA TYR A 94 13.97 6.11 -1.00
C TYR A 94 13.17 4.80 -1.04
N THR A 95 13.46 3.88 -0.12
CA THR A 95 12.85 2.55 -0.10
C THR A 95 11.46 2.52 0.55
N ASP A 96 11.16 3.42 1.50
CA ASP A 96 9.92 3.36 2.28
C ASP A 96 8.63 3.56 1.44
N PRO A 97 8.53 4.56 0.54
CA PRO A 97 7.32 4.72 -0.30
C PRO A 97 7.12 3.59 -1.31
N ILE A 98 8.23 3.09 -1.87
CA ILE A 98 8.23 2.01 -2.87
C ILE A 98 7.84 0.67 -2.20
N ALA A 99 8.40 0.39 -1.01
CA ALA A 99 8.08 -0.81 -0.25
C ALA A 99 6.62 -0.82 0.22
N LEU A 100 6.09 0.33 0.68
CA LEU A 100 4.69 0.43 1.08
C LEU A 100 3.73 0.25 -0.10
N PHE A 101 4.08 0.75 -1.28
CA PHE A 101 3.32 0.49 -2.50
C PHE A 101 3.33 -1.00 -2.89
N GLY A 102 4.50 -1.64 -2.87
CA GLY A 102 4.62 -3.07 -3.13
C GLY A 102 3.78 -3.90 -2.15
N MET A 103 3.81 -3.56 -0.86
CA MET A 103 2.96 -4.20 0.15
C MET A 103 1.46 -4.01 -0.14
N ALA A 104 1.04 -2.82 -0.58
CA ALA A 104 -0.37 -2.57 -0.90
C ALA A 104 -0.83 -3.41 -2.10
N LEU A 105 -0.01 -3.53 -3.14
CA LEU A 105 -0.26 -4.37 -4.31
C LEU A 105 -0.34 -5.85 -3.94
N GLU A 106 0.65 -6.36 -3.20
CA GLU A 106 0.69 -7.74 -2.73
C GLU A 106 -0.57 -8.09 -1.93
N ARG A 107 -0.93 -7.28 -0.93
CA ARG A 107 -2.11 -7.53 -0.10
C ARG A 107 -3.40 -7.53 -0.92
N TYR A 108 -3.50 -6.65 -1.91
CA TYR A 108 -4.68 -6.62 -2.76
C TYR A 108 -4.74 -7.84 -3.70
N ALA A 109 -3.62 -8.25 -4.29
CA ALA A 109 -3.54 -9.48 -5.08
C ALA A 109 -3.95 -10.70 -4.25
N HIS A 110 -3.44 -10.83 -3.02
CA HIS A 110 -3.83 -11.88 -2.09
C HIS A 110 -5.33 -11.87 -1.78
N PHE A 111 -5.93 -10.69 -1.59
CA PHE A 111 -7.38 -10.58 -1.41
C PHE A 111 -8.14 -11.09 -2.63
N LEU A 112 -7.76 -10.68 -3.84
CA LEU A 112 -8.43 -11.11 -5.07
C LEU A 112 -8.34 -12.63 -5.25
N VAL A 113 -7.16 -13.23 -5.06
CA VAL A 113 -6.93 -14.68 -5.16
C VAL A 113 -7.75 -15.45 -4.13
N THR A 114 -7.88 -14.92 -2.91
CA THR A 114 -8.52 -15.63 -1.80
C THR A 114 -10.04 -15.52 -1.81
N TYR A 115 -10.58 -14.35 -2.18
CA TYR A 115 -11.98 -14.00 -1.95
C TYR A 115 -12.77 -13.68 -3.21
N ARG A 116 -12.14 -13.50 -4.38
CA ARG A 116 -12.83 -13.18 -5.65
C ARG A 116 -12.76 -14.34 -6.65
N ASP A 117 -13.47 -14.16 -7.76
CA ASP A 117 -13.61 -15.20 -8.79
C ASP A 117 -12.38 -15.28 -9.71
N GLU A 118 -12.30 -16.36 -10.49
CA GLU A 118 -11.20 -16.59 -11.45
C GLU A 118 -11.06 -15.47 -12.48
N LYS A 119 -12.10 -14.67 -12.73
CA LYS A 119 -12.02 -13.54 -13.67
C LYS A 119 -11.14 -12.42 -13.14
N ARG A 120 -10.93 -12.36 -11.82
CA ARG A 120 -10.03 -11.39 -11.15
C ARG A 120 -8.59 -11.87 -11.03
N MET A 121 -8.27 -13.10 -11.44
CA MET A 121 -6.91 -13.64 -11.35
C MET A 121 -5.90 -12.86 -12.21
N ARG A 122 -6.33 -12.38 -13.38
CA ARG A 122 -5.45 -11.57 -14.24
C ARG A 122 -5.01 -10.27 -13.57
N GLU A 123 -5.91 -9.61 -12.85
CA GLU A 123 -5.58 -8.38 -12.11
C GLU A 123 -4.63 -8.66 -10.95
N ALA A 124 -4.83 -9.78 -10.25
CA ALA A 124 -3.89 -10.22 -9.22
C ALA A 124 -2.49 -10.52 -9.78
N GLU A 125 -2.41 -11.16 -10.95
CA GLU A 125 -1.16 -11.41 -11.67
C GLU A 125 -0.46 -10.09 -12.05
N GLU A 126 -1.20 -9.14 -12.63
CA GLU A 126 -0.68 -7.80 -12.95
C GLU A 126 -0.11 -7.08 -11.71
N TYR A 127 -0.79 -7.16 -10.56
CA TYR A 127 -0.28 -6.59 -9.32
C TYR A 127 0.99 -7.28 -8.82
N MET A 128 1.07 -8.60 -8.91
CA MET A 128 2.28 -9.34 -8.51
C MET A 128 3.46 -9.08 -9.46
N ASP A 129 3.20 -8.92 -10.75
CA ASP A 129 4.21 -8.53 -11.73
C ASP A 129 4.78 -7.13 -11.42
N GLU A 130 3.93 -6.18 -11.03
CA GLU A 130 4.39 -4.84 -10.59
C GLU A 130 5.20 -4.91 -9.29
N VAL A 131 4.81 -5.76 -8.33
CA VAL A 131 5.60 -6.01 -7.10
C VAL A 131 6.99 -6.55 -7.45
N MET A 132 7.08 -7.50 -8.39
CA MET A 132 8.36 -8.07 -8.81
C MET A 132 9.28 -7.04 -9.47
N LYS A 133 8.74 -6.10 -10.24
CA LYS A 133 9.52 -4.99 -10.80
C LYS A 133 10.09 -4.10 -9.69
N VAL A 134 9.27 -3.80 -8.68
CA VAL A 134 9.65 -2.98 -7.53
C VAL A 134 10.74 -3.62 -6.68
N ILE A 135 10.70 -4.95 -6.47
CA ILE A 135 11.69 -5.67 -5.65
C ILE A 135 13.02 -5.90 -6.40
N SER A 136 12.99 -5.88 -7.74
CA SER A 136 14.18 -6.14 -8.57
C SER A 136 15.02 -4.89 -8.86
N THR A 137 14.57 -3.71 -8.43
CA THR A 137 15.30 -2.43 -8.47
C THR A 137 16.06 -2.17 -7.19
#